data_AF-R4L466-F1
#
_entry.id   AF-R4L466-F1
#
_cell.length_a   1.000
_cell.length_b   1.000
_cell.length_c   1.000
_cell.angle_alpha   90.00
_cell.angle_beta   90.00
_cell.angle_gamma   90.00
#
_symmetry.space_group_name_H-M   'P 1'
#
loop_
_entity.id
_entity.type
_entity.pdbx_description
1 polymer ?
#
loop_
_entity_poly.entity_id
_entity_poly.type
_entity_poly.pdbx_seq_one_letter_code
_entity_poly.pdbx_strand_id
1 'polypeptide(L)'
;MQGALARRAAAHDRSVTQARLLGSLRGRRPGINELAAALELDKSSITGLVDRASARGLVTRVLTEQGRALVAVVEREFAADVVALVSGLTGAEQQRLAALAGRVVSGS
;
A
#
# COMPACT_ATOMS: atom_id res chain seq x y z
N MET A 1 12.93 20.96 25.37
CA MET A 1 13.23 19.96 24.31
C MET A 1 12.64 20.36 22.94
N GLN A 2 11.35 20.69 22.82
CA GLN A 2 10.66 21.11 21.57
C GLN A 2 11.38 22.24 20.79
N GLY A 3 11.86 23.28 21.49
CA GLY A 3 12.57 24.40 20.85
C GLY A 3 13.92 24.04 20.20
N ALA A 4 14.60 22.99 20.65
CA ALA A 4 15.85 22.54 20.03
C ALA A 4 15.60 21.75 18.74
N LEU A 5 14.56 20.88 18.73
CA LEU A 5 14.13 20.13 17.55
C LEU A 5 13.62 21.07 16.44
N ALA A 6 12.87 22.11 16.81
CA ALA A 6 12.37 23.09 15.86
C ALA A 6 13.48 23.81 15.10
N ARG A 7 14.53 24.25 15.82
CA ARG A 7 15.70 24.88 15.21
C ARG A 7 16.46 23.93 14.28
N ARG A 8 16.62 22.66 14.65
CA ARG A 8 17.29 21.67 13.80
C ARG A 8 16.47 21.30 12.56
N ALA A 9 15.13 21.21 12.67
CA ALA A 9 14.26 20.96 11.53
C ALA A 9 14.32 22.12 10.52
N ALA A 10 14.25 23.36 11.01
CA ALA A 10 14.35 24.56 10.18
C ALA A 10 15.70 24.67 9.46
N ALA A 11 16.81 24.28 10.10
CA ALA A 11 18.13 24.23 9.47
C ALA A 11 18.24 23.24 8.29
N HIS A 12 17.25 22.35 8.11
CA HIS A 12 17.15 21.43 6.98
C HIS A 12 15.92 21.74 6.08
N ASP A 13 15.37 22.94 6.18
CA ASP A 13 14.14 23.38 5.49
C ASP A 13 12.92 22.48 5.75
N ARG A 14 12.85 21.87 6.94
CA ARG A 14 11.77 20.97 7.35
C ARG A 14 10.93 21.57 8.46
N SER A 15 9.63 21.26 8.44
CA SER A 15 8.77 21.55 9.58
C SER A 15 9.10 20.62 10.75
N VAL A 16 8.87 21.12 11.97
CA VAL A 16 9.02 20.32 13.20
C VAL A 16 8.16 19.06 13.13
N THR A 17 6.97 19.16 12.54
CA THR A 17 6.03 18.05 12.30
C THR A 17 6.58 17.01 11.32
N GLN A 18 7.28 17.43 10.25
CA GLN A 18 7.92 16.49 9.32
C GLN A 18 9.14 15.81 9.96
N ALA A 19 9.93 16.52 10.77
CA ALA A 19 11.01 15.92 11.55
C ALA A 19 10.46 14.90 12.57
N ARG A 20 9.31 15.22 13.20
CA ARG A 20 8.58 14.28 14.05
C ARG A 20 8.10 13.06 13.26
N LEU A 21 7.49 13.22 12.07
CA LEU A 21 7.10 12.10 11.19
C LEU A 21 8.27 11.15 10.90
N LEU A 22 9.42 11.67 10.47
CA LEU A 22 10.57 10.83 10.12
C LEU A 22 11.18 10.16 11.35
N GLY A 23 11.22 10.88 12.48
CA GLY A 23 11.56 10.30 13.77
C GLY A 23 10.63 9.14 14.13
N SER A 24 9.34 9.25 13.82
CA SER A 24 8.35 8.20 14.02
C SER A 24 8.52 7.00 13.07
N LEU A 25 9.19 7.17 11.93
CA LEU A 25 9.49 6.12 10.96
C LEU A 25 10.84 5.43 11.18
N ARG A 26 11.69 5.95 12.06
CA ARG A 26 13.02 5.40 12.31
C ARG A 26 12.91 3.94 12.79
N GLY A 27 13.29 3.00 11.92
CA GLY A 27 13.21 1.57 12.18
C GLY A 27 11.79 0.97 12.13
N ARG A 28 10.80 1.67 11.53
CA ARG A 28 9.38 1.27 11.54
C ARG A 28 8.70 1.46 10.16
N ARG A 29 7.58 0.74 9.91
CA ARG A 29 6.73 0.85 8.69
C ARG A 29 5.23 1.08 9.02
N PRO A 30 4.87 2.17 9.73
CA PRO A 30 3.50 2.42 10.20
C PRO A 30 2.52 2.78 9.07
N GLY A 31 1.25 2.48 9.31
CA GLY A 31 0.13 2.87 8.45
C GLY A 31 -0.32 4.32 8.64
N ILE A 32 -1.15 4.82 7.74
CA ILE A 32 -1.56 6.25 7.70
C ILE A 32 -2.31 6.70 8.96
N ASN A 33 -3.18 5.86 9.51
CA ASN A 33 -3.93 6.24 10.70
C ASN A 33 -3.05 6.27 11.96
N GLU A 34 -1.99 5.47 12.02
CA GLU A 34 -1.06 5.45 13.15
C GLU A 34 -0.20 6.72 13.17
N LEU A 35 0.18 7.16 11.99
CA LEU A 35 0.89 8.42 11.80
C LEU A 35 0.00 9.61 12.22
N ALA A 36 -1.32 9.51 12.03
CA ALA A 36 -2.33 10.52 12.42
C ALA A 36 -2.33 10.77 13.93
N ALA A 37 -2.51 9.71 14.71
CA ALA A 37 -2.55 9.82 16.15
C ALA A 37 -1.19 10.25 16.75
N ALA A 38 -0.09 9.68 16.28
CA ALA A 38 1.25 9.94 16.86
C ALA A 38 1.72 11.39 16.72
N LEU A 39 1.15 12.10 15.74
CA LEU A 39 1.49 13.48 15.45
C LEU A 39 0.40 14.46 15.90
N GLU A 40 -0.68 13.98 16.53
CA GLU A 40 -1.88 14.74 16.92
C GLU A 40 -2.48 15.52 15.74
N LEU A 41 -2.61 14.82 14.61
CA LEU A 41 -3.08 15.36 13.34
C LEU A 41 -4.24 14.53 12.81
N ASP A 42 -5.18 15.17 12.13
CA ASP A 42 -6.28 14.47 11.48
C ASP A 42 -5.79 13.62 10.29
N LYS A 43 -6.64 12.68 9.86
CA LYS A 43 -6.30 11.72 8.80
C LYS A 43 -5.98 12.39 7.47
N SER A 44 -6.65 13.50 7.13
CA SER A 44 -6.38 14.23 5.88
C SER A 44 -5.03 14.94 5.96
N SER A 45 -4.72 15.53 7.11
CA SER A 45 -3.44 16.17 7.38
C SER A 45 -2.26 15.20 7.37
N ILE A 46 -2.43 13.98 7.89
CA ILE A 46 -1.38 12.96 7.84
C ILE A 46 -1.25 12.28 6.51
N THR A 47 -2.34 12.03 5.81
CA THR A 47 -2.26 11.59 4.42
C THR A 47 -1.44 12.60 3.63
N GLY A 48 -1.77 13.90 3.73
CA GLY A 48 -1.01 14.96 3.09
C GLY A 48 0.43 15.12 3.59
N LEU A 49 0.72 14.87 4.87
CA LEU A 49 2.08 14.95 5.42
C LEU A 49 2.95 13.77 4.96
N VAL A 50 2.41 12.56 4.99
CA VAL A 50 3.07 11.35 4.51
C VAL A 50 3.25 11.43 2.99
N ASP A 51 2.29 12.00 2.27
CA ASP A 51 2.39 12.27 0.84
C ASP A 51 3.48 13.30 0.54
N ARG A 52 3.60 14.38 1.33
CA ARG A 52 4.68 15.36 1.18
C ARG A 52 6.05 14.84 1.57
N ALA A 53 6.14 13.90 2.52
CA ALA A 53 7.38 13.23 2.88
C ALA A 53 7.78 12.18 1.84
N SER A 54 6.79 11.47 1.28
CA SER A 54 6.97 10.57 0.14
C SER A 54 7.41 11.36 -1.09
N ALA A 55 6.82 12.54 -1.34
CA ALA A 55 7.15 13.46 -2.44
C ALA A 55 8.56 14.04 -2.36
N ARG A 56 9.22 13.90 -1.21
CA ARG A 56 10.60 14.32 -0.99
C ARG A 56 11.57 13.13 -0.86
N GLY A 57 11.10 11.91 -1.15
CA GLY A 57 11.92 10.70 -1.15
C GLY A 57 12.27 10.17 0.23
N LEU A 58 11.44 10.43 1.25
CA LEU A 58 11.80 10.16 2.64
C LEU A 58 11.11 8.92 3.23
N VAL A 59 10.04 8.44 2.58
CA VAL A 59 9.18 7.33 3.08
C VAL A 59 8.65 6.49 1.91
N THR A 60 8.18 5.28 2.17
CA THR A 60 7.53 4.38 1.18
C THR A 60 6.47 3.49 1.88
N ARG A 61 5.39 3.10 1.19
CA ARG A 61 4.27 2.25 1.70
C ARG A 61 4.44 0.77 1.27
N VAL A 62 4.02 -0.22 2.10
CA VAL A 62 4.18 -1.67 1.78
C VAL A 62 3.02 -2.58 2.24
N LEU A 63 2.87 -3.75 1.59
CA LEU A 63 1.89 -4.82 1.88
C LEU A 63 2.36 -5.79 2.99
N THR A 64 1.43 -6.52 3.63
CA THR A 64 1.72 -7.49 4.71
C THR A 64 1.89 -8.92 4.18
N GLU A 65 2.56 -9.81 4.93
CA GLU A 65 2.73 -11.22 4.50
C GLU A 65 1.41 -11.99 4.48
N GLN A 66 0.45 -11.66 5.33
CA GLN A 66 -0.89 -12.26 5.27
C GLN A 66 -1.78 -11.56 4.25
N GLY A 67 -1.55 -10.28 3.96
CA GLY A 67 -2.11 -9.63 2.78
C GLY A 67 -1.60 -10.35 1.53
N ARG A 68 -0.33 -10.76 1.53
CA ARG A 68 0.25 -11.63 0.51
C ARG A 68 -0.33 -13.05 0.56
N ALA A 69 -0.51 -13.67 1.72
CA ALA A 69 -0.97 -15.05 1.82
C ALA A 69 -2.48 -15.20 1.61
N LEU A 70 -3.30 -14.21 1.99
CA LEU A 70 -4.72 -14.15 1.70
C LEU A 70 -4.94 -13.85 0.22
N VAL A 71 -4.15 -12.95 -0.37
CA VAL A 71 -4.08 -12.82 -1.83
C VAL A 71 -3.76 -14.18 -2.43
N ALA A 72 -2.79 -14.89 -1.87
CA ALA A 72 -2.41 -16.22 -2.37
C ALA A 72 -3.51 -17.29 -2.16
N VAL A 73 -4.30 -17.27 -1.09
CA VAL A 73 -5.41 -18.23 -0.86
C VAL A 73 -6.59 -17.90 -1.77
N VAL A 74 -6.98 -16.63 -1.83
CA VAL A 74 -8.07 -16.15 -2.68
C VAL A 74 -7.74 -16.42 -4.14
N GLU A 75 -6.50 -16.22 -4.58
CA GLU A 75 -6.04 -16.59 -5.92
C GLU A 75 -6.18 -18.09 -6.18
N ARG A 76 -5.84 -18.92 -5.19
CA ARG A 76 -5.94 -20.38 -5.33
C ARG A 76 -7.39 -20.86 -5.40
N GLU A 77 -8.26 -20.36 -4.54
CA GLU A 77 -9.68 -20.75 -4.50
C GLU A 77 -10.42 -20.25 -5.74
N PHE A 78 -10.16 -19.00 -6.14
CA PHE A 78 -10.74 -18.44 -7.35
C PHE A 78 -10.31 -19.21 -8.61
N ALA A 79 -9.05 -19.67 -8.67
CA ALA A 79 -8.60 -20.52 -9.76
C ALA A 79 -9.37 -21.86 -9.81
N ALA A 80 -9.63 -22.48 -8.65
CA ALA A 80 -10.40 -23.72 -8.58
C ALA A 80 -11.85 -23.51 -9.03
N ASP A 81 -12.48 -22.41 -8.61
CA ASP A 81 -13.84 -22.05 -9.01
C ASP A 81 -13.94 -21.86 -10.54
N VAL A 82 -12.95 -21.21 -11.16
CA VAL A 82 -12.90 -21.02 -12.62
C VAL A 82 -12.80 -22.35 -13.36
N VAL A 83 -11.98 -23.28 -12.86
CA VAL A 83 -11.87 -24.62 -13.46
C VAL A 83 -13.20 -25.36 -13.41
N ALA A 84 -13.90 -25.29 -12.28
CA ALA A 84 -15.21 -25.93 -12.13
C ALA A 84 -16.24 -25.36 -13.13
N LEU A 85 -16.26 -24.04 -13.30
CA LEU A 85 -17.18 -23.35 -14.21
C LEU A 85 -17.02 -23.75 -15.69
N VAL A 86 -15.81 -24.13 -16.13
CA VAL A 86 -15.54 -24.47 -17.54
C VAL A 86 -15.49 -25.98 -17.81
N SER A 87 -15.73 -26.80 -16.79
CA SER A 87 -15.55 -28.25 -16.83
C SER A 87 -16.42 -28.97 -17.89
N GLY A 88 -17.56 -28.39 -18.28
CA GLY A 88 -18.43 -28.93 -19.34
C GLY A 88 -17.97 -28.65 -20.77
N LEU A 89 -16.90 -27.88 -20.97
CA LEU A 89 -16.36 -27.53 -22.27
C LEU A 89 -15.27 -28.51 -22.71
N THR A 90 -15.19 -28.82 -24.00
CA THR A 90 -14.06 -29.58 -24.56
C THR A 90 -12.76 -28.78 -24.42
N GLY A 91 -11.61 -29.46 -24.46
CA GLY A 91 -10.31 -28.78 -24.37
C GLY A 91 -10.14 -27.67 -25.41
N ALA A 92 -10.64 -27.86 -26.64
CA ALA A 92 -10.63 -26.83 -27.68
C ALA A 92 -11.55 -25.64 -27.38
N GLU A 93 -12.63 -25.84 -26.62
CA GLU A 93 -13.53 -24.78 -26.17
C GLU A 93 -12.99 -24.05 -24.95
N GLN A 94 -12.43 -24.76 -23.97
CA GLN A 94 -11.75 -24.14 -22.82
C GLN A 94 -10.57 -23.29 -23.27
N GLN A 95 -9.78 -23.77 -24.23
CA GLN A 95 -8.69 -22.99 -24.82
C GLN A 95 -9.19 -21.73 -25.53
N ARG A 96 -10.29 -21.84 -26.29
CA ARG A 96 -10.94 -20.68 -26.92
C ARG A 96 -11.49 -19.70 -25.86
N LEU A 97 -12.09 -20.17 -24.78
CA LEU A 97 -12.63 -19.34 -23.70
C LEU A 97 -11.52 -18.65 -22.88
N ALA A 98 -10.47 -19.38 -22.49
CA ALA A 98 -9.33 -18.79 -21.78
C ALA A 98 -8.64 -17.72 -22.64
N ALA A 99 -8.51 -17.95 -23.95
CA ALA A 99 -8.00 -16.96 -24.89
C ALA A 99 -8.88 -15.70 -24.97
N LEU A 100 -10.21 -15.83 -24.82
CA LEU A 100 -11.13 -14.69 -24.79
C LEU A 100 -11.18 -13.99 -23.42
N ALA A 101 -11.17 -14.71 -22.30
CA ALA A 101 -11.19 -14.14 -20.94
C ALA A 101 -9.88 -13.43 -20.58
N GLY A 102 -8.74 -13.99 -20.98
CA GLY A 102 -7.43 -13.34 -20.83
C GLY A 102 -7.37 -11.99 -21.54
N ARG A 103 -8.06 -11.85 -22.69
CA ARG A 103 -8.20 -10.58 -23.43
C ARG A 103 -9.03 -9.54 -22.65
N VAL A 104 -9.90 -9.94 -21.71
CA VAL A 104 -10.74 -9.04 -20.90
C VAL A 104 -10.02 -8.59 -19.62
N VAL A 105 -9.41 -9.52 -18.89
CA VAL A 105 -8.71 -9.21 -17.62
C VAL A 105 -7.43 -8.40 -17.85
N SER A 106 -6.68 -8.72 -18.90
CA SER A 106 -5.48 -7.95 -19.28
C SER A 106 -5.83 -6.63 -19.97
N GLY A 107 -7.09 -6.45 -20.38
CA GLY A 107 -7.60 -5.26 -21.08
C GLY A 107 -8.24 -4.21 -20.16
N SER A 108 -8.16 -4.40 -18.83
CA SER A 108 -8.68 -3.52 -17.77
C SER A 108 -7.54 -3.01 -16.88
#